data_AF-A0A2N6AS33-F1
#
_entry.id   AF-A0A2N6AS33-F1
#
_cell.length_a   1.000
_cell.length_b   1.000
_cell.length_c   1.000
_cell.angle_alpha   90.00
_cell.angle_beta   90.00
_cell.angle_gamma   90.00
#
_symmetry.space_group_name_H-M   'P 1'
#
loop_
_entity.id
_entity.type
_entity.pdbx_description
1 polymer ?
#
loop_
_entity_poly.entity_id
_entity_poly.type
_entity_poly.pdbx_seq_one_letter_code
_entity_poly.pdbx_strand_id
1 'polypeptide(L)'
;MRLVPISCIKENTLLAKTIYDIDGRTLLKRGVPLNQKLILKIRKYGIKSLYIDDDYSHIEIKEIIKPEIKRRALKAIKSTFDTLKKQREHFDKNGTDNVSLLAKIAKDIVNDLLSQNQIFVNMVDIKTMDNYTYEHSLSVAILSLILGVEVGLGRDELCDLCIGAMLHDVGKIFVPLEILNKPSTLTQHEYEIIRNHTVCGYDYLYNDNAVKSSSRLIALQHHEACDGTGYPNGLFPPQIHKFSKIVAIADIYDAMTSDRPYRPGIQ
;
A
#
# COMPACT_ATOMS: atom_id res chain seq x y z
N MET A 1 8.21 3.65 -21.98
CA MET A 1 8.82 2.70 -21.02
C MET A 1 7.93 1.49 -20.83
N ARG A 2 8.48 0.31 -20.48
CA ARG A 2 7.70 -0.90 -20.14
C ARG A 2 8.21 -1.58 -18.88
N LEU A 3 7.32 -2.20 -18.11
CA LEU A 3 7.70 -3.02 -16.96
C LEU A 3 8.08 -4.42 -17.41
N VAL A 4 9.21 -4.93 -16.93
CA VAL A 4 9.73 -6.26 -17.31
C VAL A 4 10.25 -6.98 -16.08
N PRO A 5 9.91 -8.28 -15.89
CA PRO A 5 10.52 -9.10 -14.84
C PRO A 5 12.04 -9.12 -14.99
N ILE A 6 12.78 -9.04 -13.88
CA ILE A 6 14.24 -9.01 -13.88
C ILE A 6 14.85 -10.21 -14.63
N SER A 7 14.20 -11.37 -14.57
CA SER A 7 14.61 -12.58 -15.29
C SER A 7 14.63 -12.42 -16.81
N CYS A 8 13.88 -11.45 -17.35
CA CYS A 8 13.70 -11.22 -18.78
C CYS A 8 14.48 -9.98 -19.27
N ILE A 9 15.23 -9.30 -18.39
CA ILE A 9 15.99 -8.10 -18.74
C ILE A 9 17.28 -8.51 -19.45
N LYS A 10 17.49 -7.98 -20.66
CA LYS A 10 18.73 -8.16 -21.42
C LYS A 10 19.82 -7.25 -20.86
N GLU A 11 21.06 -7.72 -20.93
CA GLU A 11 22.21 -6.90 -20.55
C GLU A 11 22.29 -5.62 -21.39
N ASN A 12 22.73 -4.53 -20.78
CA ASN A 12 22.79 -3.17 -21.34
C ASN A 12 21.44 -2.50 -21.64
N THR A 13 20.32 -3.10 -21.25
CA THR A 13 19.02 -2.42 -21.29
C THR A 13 19.03 -1.20 -20.36
N LEU A 14 18.49 -0.07 -20.80
CA LEU A 14 18.44 1.16 -20.02
C LEU A 14 17.30 1.14 -19.01
N LEU A 15 17.60 1.54 -17.78
CA LEU A 15 16.58 1.73 -16.75
C LEU A 15 15.71 2.95 -17.07
N ALA A 16 14.40 2.78 -17.21
CA ALA A 16 13.48 3.87 -17.53
C ALA A 16 13.02 4.70 -16.33
N LYS A 17 13.13 4.18 -15.09
CA LYS A 17 12.70 4.87 -13.88
C LYS A 17 13.77 4.81 -12.79
N THR A 18 14.08 5.96 -12.17
CA THR A 18 14.97 5.99 -11.00
C THR A 18 14.35 5.22 -9.85
N ILE A 19 15.12 4.32 -9.24
CA ILE A 19 14.72 3.54 -8.08
C ILE A 19 15.31 4.21 -6.85
N TYR A 20 14.47 4.48 -5.87
CA TYR A 20 14.86 5.07 -4.59
C TYR A 20 14.64 4.07 -3.46
N ASP A 21 15.38 4.22 -2.37
CA ASP A 21 15.00 3.63 -1.09
C ASP A 21 13.99 4.53 -0.36
N ILE A 22 13.52 4.06 0.80
CA ILE A 22 12.55 4.80 1.63
C ILE A 22 13.08 6.11 2.20
N ASP A 23 14.40 6.23 2.37
CA ASP A 23 15.04 7.46 2.82
C ASP A 23 15.11 8.50 1.69
N GLY A 24 14.89 8.07 0.44
CA GLY A 24 14.99 8.86 -0.76
C GLY A 24 16.40 8.82 -1.38
N ARG A 25 17.26 7.91 -0.93
CA ARG A 25 18.57 7.68 -1.54
C ARG A 25 18.36 6.94 -2.85
N THR A 26 19.10 7.33 -3.87
CA THR A 26 19.01 6.70 -5.19
C THR A 26 19.68 5.33 -5.16
N LEU A 27 18.91 4.26 -5.36
CA LEU A 27 19.42 2.91 -5.55
C LEU A 27 19.96 2.72 -6.98
N LEU A 28 19.19 3.16 -7.98
CA LEU A 28 19.63 3.26 -9.38
C LEU A 28 19.00 4.46 -10.06
N LYS A 29 19.78 5.16 -10.87
CA LYS A 29 19.32 6.33 -11.63
C LYS A 29 18.72 5.92 -12.98
N ARG A 30 17.67 6.60 -13.42
CA ARG A 30 17.17 6.51 -14.81
C ARG A 30 18.34 6.69 -15.80
N GLY A 31 18.33 5.89 -16.86
CA GLY A 31 19.34 5.89 -17.91
C GLY A 31 20.59 5.06 -17.61
N VAL A 32 20.66 4.38 -16.46
CA VAL A 32 21.76 3.45 -16.16
C VAL A 32 21.58 2.16 -16.98
N PRO A 33 22.60 1.70 -17.73
CA PRO A 33 22.57 0.40 -18.40
C PRO A 33 22.67 -0.72 -17.36
N LEU A 34 21.73 -1.65 -17.42
CA LEU A 34 21.62 -2.77 -16.49
C LEU A 34 22.60 -3.88 -16.89
N ASN A 35 23.62 -4.12 -16.05
CA ASN A 35 24.53 -5.26 -16.16
C ASN A 35 24.18 -6.35 -15.14
N GLN A 36 24.77 -7.55 -15.29
CA GLN A 36 24.48 -8.67 -14.39
C GLN A 36 24.73 -8.36 -12.91
N LYS A 37 25.77 -7.57 -12.57
CA LYS A 37 26.07 -7.19 -11.18
C LYS A 37 24.98 -6.31 -10.58
N LEU A 38 24.47 -5.33 -11.34
CA LEU A 38 23.38 -4.46 -10.93
C LEU A 38 22.08 -5.25 -10.78
N ILE A 39 21.77 -6.12 -11.73
CA ILE A 39 20.61 -7.02 -11.70
C ILE A 39 20.62 -7.88 -10.43
N LEU A 40 21.76 -8.50 -10.11
CA LEU A 40 21.91 -9.31 -8.88
C LEU A 40 21.74 -8.46 -7.62
N LYS A 41 22.27 -7.23 -7.61
CA LYS A 41 22.13 -6.31 -6.47
C LYS A 41 20.68 -5.90 -6.25
N ILE A 42 19.96 -5.56 -7.32
CA ILE A 42 18.52 -5.21 -7.29
C ILE A 42 17.68 -6.39 -6.78
N ARG A 43 17.99 -7.60 -7.25
CA ARG A 43 17.31 -8.82 -6.81
C ARG A 43 17.48 -9.06 -5.31
N LYS A 44 18.64 -8.71 -4.73
CA LYS A 44 18.87 -8.78 -3.27
C LYS A 44 18.00 -7.79 -2.48
N TYR A 45 17.58 -6.68 -3.07
CA TYR A 45 16.60 -5.76 -2.47
C TYR A 45 15.15 -6.25 -2.64
N GLY A 46 14.95 -7.46 -3.16
CA GLY A 46 13.63 -8.07 -3.33
C GLY A 46 12.80 -7.50 -4.48
N ILE A 47 13.40 -6.63 -5.30
CA ILE A 47 12.78 -6.08 -6.50
C ILE A 47 12.71 -7.20 -7.54
N LYS A 48 11.51 -7.44 -8.12
CA LYS A 48 11.29 -8.52 -9.10
C LYS A 48 11.13 -8.05 -10.54
N SER A 49 10.70 -6.81 -10.73
CA SER A 49 10.41 -6.22 -12.03
C SER A 49 10.98 -4.80 -12.11
N LEU A 50 11.42 -4.36 -13.30
CA LEU A 50 11.96 -3.03 -13.54
C LEU A 50 11.30 -2.37 -14.74
N TYR A 51 11.15 -1.05 -14.69
CA TYR A 51 10.83 -0.26 -15.86
C TYR A 51 12.07 -0.08 -16.72
N ILE A 52 12.00 -0.54 -17.97
CA ILE A 52 13.06 -0.40 -18.95
C ILE A 52 12.66 0.50 -20.11
N ASP A 53 13.66 1.07 -20.77
CA ASP A 53 13.53 1.81 -22.02
C ASP A 53 14.12 0.97 -23.15
N ASP A 54 13.32 0.71 -24.17
CA ASP A 54 13.66 -0.16 -25.29
C ASP A 54 12.83 0.20 -26.53
N ASP A 55 13.10 -0.44 -27.66
CA ASP A 55 12.51 -0.08 -28.96
C ASP A 55 10.96 -0.16 -28.99
N TYR A 56 10.35 -0.85 -28.03
CA TYR A 56 8.89 -1.03 -27.89
C TYR A 56 8.25 -0.09 -26.85
N SER A 57 9.02 0.84 -26.28
CA SER A 57 8.61 1.69 -25.16
C SER A 57 7.74 2.89 -25.60
N HIS A 58 6.51 2.65 -26.05
CA HIS A 58 5.63 3.71 -26.60
C HIS A 58 4.81 4.53 -25.58
N ILE A 59 4.86 4.21 -24.28
CA ILE A 59 4.01 4.84 -23.25
C ILE A 59 4.86 5.62 -22.24
N GLU A 60 4.58 6.91 -22.07
CA GLU A 60 5.02 7.69 -20.91
C GLU A 60 4.07 7.43 -19.74
N ILE A 61 4.58 6.80 -18.68
CA ILE A 61 3.80 6.55 -17.47
C ILE A 61 3.83 7.82 -16.63
N LYS A 62 2.70 8.54 -16.56
CA LYS A 62 2.52 9.66 -15.64
C LYS A 62 2.20 9.12 -14.24
N GLU A 63 2.91 9.62 -13.24
CA GLU A 63 2.62 9.29 -11.84
C GLU A 63 1.36 10.01 -11.36
N ILE A 64 0.49 9.28 -10.67
CA ILE A 64 -0.80 9.79 -10.15
C ILE A 64 -0.57 10.80 -9.02
N ILE A 65 0.53 10.65 -8.29
CA ILE A 65 0.94 11.58 -7.24
C ILE A 65 2.40 11.95 -7.42
N LYS A 66 2.76 13.18 -7.04
CA LYS A 66 4.16 13.64 -7.09
C LYS A 66 5.08 12.72 -6.27
N PRO A 67 6.29 12.40 -6.76
CA PRO A 67 7.26 11.56 -6.04
C PRO A 67 7.55 12.02 -4.60
N GLU A 68 7.56 13.34 -4.39
CA GLU A 68 7.81 13.94 -3.07
C GLU A 68 6.69 13.63 -2.06
N ILE A 69 5.44 13.71 -2.50
CA ILE A 69 4.25 13.39 -1.70
C ILE A 69 4.27 11.89 -1.39
N LYS A 70 4.53 11.05 -2.40
CA LYS A 70 4.67 9.60 -2.22
C LYS A 70 5.71 9.24 -1.16
N ARG A 71 6.91 9.83 -1.24
CA ARG A 71 7.99 9.59 -0.25
C ARG A 71 7.58 10.01 1.16
N ARG A 72 6.97 11.19 1.31
CA ARG A 72 6.47 11.67 2.59
C ARG A 72 5.41 10.73 3.16
N ALA A 73 4.50 10.25 2.31
CA ALA A 73 3.46 9.29 2.69
C ALA A 73 4.05 7.97 3.18
N LEU A 74 4.99 7.37 2.43
CA LEU A 74 5.67 6.14 2.86
C LEU A 74 6.37 6.31 4.21
N LYS A 75 7.08 7.42 4.42
CA LYS A 75 7.73 7.72 5.70
C LYS A 75 6.73 7.85 6.84
N ALA A 76 5.60 8.53 6.62
CA ALA A 76 4.57 8.71 7.64
C ALA A 76 3.81 7.42 7.96
N ILE A 77 3.50 6.60 6.96
CA ILE A 77 2.89 5.28 7.17
C ILE A 77 3.84 4.42 8.00
N LYS A 78 5.12 4.35 7.59
CA LYS A 78 6.14 3.60 8.34
C LYS A 78 6.31 4.11 9.77
N SER A 79 6.48 5.42 9.97
CA SER A 79 6.66 5.98 11.30
C SER A 79 5.43 5.76 12.18
N THR A 80 4.24 5.82 11.59
CA THR A 80 3.00 5.46 12.29
C THR A 80 3.09 4.02 12.73
N PHE A 81 3.18 3.04 11.82
CA PHE A 81 3.25 1.62 12.16
C PHE A 81 4.36 1.28 13.17
N ASP A 82 5.56 1.87 13.03
CA ASP A 82 6.67 1.68 13.96
C ASP A 82 6.37 2.25 15.35
N THR A 83 5.77 3.44 15.44
CA THR A 83 5.33 4.01 16.72
C THR A 83 4.23 3.15 17.34
N LEU A 84 3.24 2.70 16.55
CA LEU A 84 2.16 1.86 17.06
C LEU A 84 2.70 0.51 17.58
N LYS A 85 3.71 -0.05 16.89
CA LYS A 85 4.43 -1.24 17.35
C LYS A 85 5.18 -1.01 18.67
N LYS A 86 5.83 0.14 18.85
CA LYS A 86 6.49 0.50 20.12
C LYS A 86 5.50 0.72 21.26
N GLN A 87 4.34 1.30 20.98
CA GLN A 87 3.28 1.50 21.98
C GLN A 87 2.67 0.18 22.47
N ARG A 88 2.67 -0.86 21.63
CA ARG A 88 2.34 -2.21 22.09
C ARG A 88 3.33 -2.70 23.15
N GLU A 89 4.61 -2.39 22.99
CA GLU A 89 5.66 -2.83 23.92
C GLU A 89 5.71 -1.98 25.19
N HIS A 90 5.40 -0.68 25.10
CA HIS A 90 5.36 0.27 26.23
C HIS A 90 4.05 1.07 26.15
N PHE A 91 3.20 1.01 27.18
CA PHE A 91 1.90 1.71 27.32
C PHE A 91 2.04 3.27 27.37
N ASP A 92 2.77 3.88 26.45
CA ASP A 92 2.96 5.32 26.39
C ASP A 92 2.04 5.95 25.33
N LYS A 93 1.19 6.88 25.78
CA LYS A 93 0.05 7.45 25.03
C LYS A 93 0.43 8.53 24.01
N ASN A 94 1.71 8.71 23.68
CA ASN A 94 2.20 9.80 22.83
C ASN A 94 2.02 9.54 21.31
N GLY A 95 0.88 8.99 20.88
CA GLY A 95 0.60 8.57 19.48
C GLY A 95 -0.02 9.64 18.57
N THR A 96 -0.51 10.74 19.15
CA THR A 96 -1.36 11.74 18.48
C THR A 96 -0.68 12.51 17.34
N ASP A 97 0.64 12.62 17.36
CA ASP A 97 1.39 13.43 16.40
C ASP A 97 1.48 12.77 15.01
N ASN A 98 1.54 11.44 14.97
CA ASN A 98 1.68 10.68 13.72
C ASN A 98 0.38 10.63 12.91
N VAL A 99 -0.77 10.47 13.57
CA VAL A 99 -2.07 10.50 12.88
C VAL A 99 -2.36 11.89 12.32
N SER A 100 -2.00 12.94 13.06
CA SER A 100 -2.08 14.32 12.56
C SER A 100 -1.21 14.54 11.32
N LEU A 101 -0.02 13.92 11.26
CA LEU A 101 0.83 13.92 10.06
C LEU A 101 0.18 13.17 8.89
N LEU A 102 -0.40 11.99 9.13
CA LEU A 102 -1.14 11.24 8.11
C LEU A 102 -2.32 12.05 7.55
N ALA A 103 -3.05 12.77 8.40
CA ALA A 103 -4.15 13.62 7.96
C ALA A 103 -3.67 14.78 7.05
N LYS A 104 -2.52 15.39 7.35
CA LYS A 104 -1.90 16.40 6.47
C LYS A 104 -1.48 15.80 5.13
N ILE A 105 -0.87 14.62 5.15
CA ILE A 105 -0.45 13.92 3.93
C ILE A 105 -1.65 13.48 3.10
N ALA A 106 -2.71 12.98 3.73
CA ALA A 106 -3.95 12.62 3.04
C ALA A 106 -4.53 13.82 2.29
N LYS A 107 -4.55 15.00 2.92
CA LYS A 107 -4.95 16.25 2.26
C LYS A 107 -4.06 16.56 1.05
N ASP A 108 -2.74 16.45 1.19
CA ASP A 108 -1.82 16.71 0.09
C ASP A 108 -2.02 15.73 -1.09
N ILE A 109 -2.21 14.45 -0.81
CA ILE A 109 -2.52 13.42 -1.81
C ILE A 109 -3.85 13.74 -2.52
N VAL A 110 -4.90 14.03 -1.76
CA VAL A 110 -6.23 14.37 -2.31
C VAL A 110 -6.15 15.63 -3.16
N ASN A 111 -5.40 16.65 -2.72
CA ASN A 111 -5.21 17.88 -3.49
C ASN A 111 -4.48 17.63 -4.81
N ASP A 112 -3.41 16.84 -4.78
CA ASP A 112 -2.64 16.52 -5.97
C ASP A 112 -3.49 15.72 -6.96
N LEU A 113 -4.22 14.71 -6.46
CA LEU A 113 -5.09 13.84 -7.26
C LEU A 113 -6.23 14.63 -7.91
N LEU A 114 -6.93 15.49 -7.16
CA LEU A 114 -8.01 16.33 -7.69
C LEU A 114 -7.52 17.44 -8.63
N SER A 115 -6.24 17.79 -8.60
CA SER A 115 -5.66 18.76 -9.52
C SER A 115 -5.30 18.19 -10.90
N GLN A 116 -5.38 16.86 -11.07
CA GLN A 116 -5.08 16.22 -12.35
C GLN A 116 -6.32 16.16 -13.26
N ASN A 117 -6.24 16.76 -14.46
CA ASN A 117 -7.33 16.75 -15.44
C ASN A 117 -7.59 15.37 -16.07
N GLN A 118 -6.64 14.44 -15.98
CA GLN A 118 -6.76 13.06 -16.49
C GLN A 118 -5.99 12.12 -15.56
N ILE A 119 -6.70 11.20 -14.90
CA ILE A 119 -6.10 10.18 -14.05
C ILE A 119 -5.83 8.95 -14.93
N PHE A 120 -4.56 8.73 -15.29
CA PHE A 120 -4.14 7.46 -15.90
C PHE A 120 -3.76 6.49 -14.79
N VAL A 121 -4.52 5.40 -14.65
CA VAL A 121 -4.23 4.33 -13.68
C VAL A 121 -3.12 3.46 -14.25
N ASN A 122 -1.87 3.75 -13.90
CA ASN A 122 -0.76 2.84 -14.14
C ASN A 122 0.00 2.65 -12.83
N MET A 123 -0.43 1.64 -12.07
CA MET A 123 -0.04 1.45 -10.66
C MET A 123 0.95 0.31 -10.43
N VAL A 124 1.61 -0.18 -11.47
CA VAL A 124 2.63 -1.20 -11.24
C VAL A 124 3.91 -0.53 -10.74
N ASP A 125 3.91 -0.06 -9.50
CA ASP A 125 5.12 0.47 -8.88
C ASP A 125 5.98 -0.67 -8.36
N ILE A 126 7.29 -0.50 -8.53
CA ILE A 126 8.28 -1.46 -8.07
C ILE A 126 8.28 -1.43 -6.54
N LYS A 127 7.88 -2.53 -5.91
CA LYS A 127 7.90 -2.69 -4.45
C LYS A 127 9.18 -3.38 -3.99
N THR A 128 9.76 -2.91 -2.88
CA THR A 128 10.93 -3.57 -2.26
C THR A 128 10.50 -4.51 -1.14
N MET A 129 11.27 -5.57 -0.88
CA MET A 129 10.90 -6.56 0.15
C MET A 129 10.81 -5.95 1.56
N ASP A 130 11.71 -5.03 1.90
CA ASP A 130 11.75 -4.40 3.23
C ASP A 130 10.58 -3.43 3.47
N ASN A 131 9.90 -2.97 2.41
CA ASN A 131 8.85 -1.94 2.50
C ASN A 131 7.49 -2.39 1.93
N TYR A 132 7.36 -3.67 1.57
CA TYR A 132 6.19 -4.19 0.85
C TYR A 132 4.87 -3.79 1.52
N THR A 133 4.77 -3.90 2.86
CA THR A 133 3.55 -3.56 3.62
C THR A 133 3.18 -2.07 3.53
N TYR A 134 4.18 -1.18 3.59
CA TYR A 134 3.93 0.27 3.56
C TYR A 134 3.62 0.77 2.15
N GLU A 135 4.31 0.20 1.15
CA GLU A 135 4.03 0.47 -0.25
C GLU A 135 2.68 -0.09 -0.68
N HIS A 136 2.30 -1.26 -0.17
CA HIS A 136 0.96 -1.83 -0.31
C HIS A 136 -0.10 -0.89 0.27
N SER A 137 0.06 -0.47 1.53
CA SER A 137 -0.89 0.45 2.19
C SER A 137 -1.07 1.76 1.42
N LEU A 138 0.02 2.32 0.90
CA LEU A 138 -0.05 3.52 0.06
C LEU A 138 -0.73 3.27 -1.29
N SER A 139 -0.43 2.14 -1.94
CA SER A 139 -1.02 1.78 -3.24
C SER A 139 -2.54 1.59 -3.10
N VAL A 140 -2.97 0.85 -2.07
CA VAL A 140 -4.39 0.68 -1.73
C VAL A 140 -5.05 2.03 -1.45
N ALA A 141 -4.39 2.93 -0.73
CA ALA A 141 -4.92 4.27 -0.47
C ALA A 141 -5.12 5.10 -1.75
N ILE A 142 -4.16 5.08 -2.67
CA ILE A 142 -4.30 5.82 -3.94
C ILE A 142 -5.40 5.19 -4.81
N LEU A 143 -5.47 3.86 -4.91
CA LEU A 143 -6.54 3.17 -5.65
C LEU A 143 -7.92 3.50 -5.09
N SER A 144 -8.03 3.47 -3.76
CA SER A 144 -9.25 3.81 -3.05
C SER A 144 -9.69 5.23 -3.34
N LEU A 145 -8.75 6.18 -3.38
CA LEU A 145 -9.06 7.57 -3.72
C LEU A 145 -9.57 7.73 -5.15
N ILE A 146 -8.98 7.03 -6.12
CA ILE A 146 -9.44 7.08 -7.52
C ILE A 146 -10.87 6.55 -7.63
N LEU A 147 -11.14 5.39 -7.02
CA LEU A 147 -12.48 4.83 -6.94
C LEU A 147 -13.44 5.77 -6.20
N GLY A 148 -12.98 6.40 -5.12
CA GLY A 148 -13.73 7.37 -4.34
C GLY A 148 -14.15 8.59 -5.15
N VAL A 149 -13.25 9.13 -5.98
CA VAL A 149 -13.55 10.23 -6.88
C VAL A 149 -14.58 9.81 -7.93
N GLU A 150 -14.41 8.62 -8.52
CA GLU A 150 -15.31 8.11 -9.55
C GLU A 150 -16.75 7.92 -9.03
N VAL A 151 -16.90 7.48 -7.77
CA VAL A 151 -18.22 7.33 -7.13
C VAL A 151 -18.74 8.62 -6.49
N GLY A 152 -18.06 9.75 -6.71
CA GLY A 152 -18.52 11.08 -6.31
C GLY A 152 -18.34 11.44 -4.83
N LEU A 153 -17.35 10.87 -4.14
CA LEU A 153 -17.05 11.26 -2.76
C LEU A 153 -16.55 12.71 -2.65
N GLY A 154 -17.01 13.40 -1.61
CA GLY A 154 -16.53 14.76 -1.31
C GLY A 154 -15.09 14.78 -0.77
N ARG A 155 -14.46 15.95 -0.75
CA ARG A 155 -13.05 16.09 -0.33
C ARG A 155 -12.78 15.56 1.09
N ASP A 156 -13.66 15.84 2.04
CA ASP A 156 -13.50 15.38 3.43
C ASP A 156 -13.65 13.85 3.53
N GLU A 157 -14.57 13.28 2.75
CA GLU A 157 -14.76 11.83 2.65
C GLU A 157 -13.54 11.14 2.03
N LEU A 158 -12.95 11.75 0.98
CA LEU A 158 -11.71 11.27 0.38
C LEU A 158 -10.55 11.30 1.37
N CYS A 159 -10.45 12.33 2.22
CA CYS A 159 -9.44 12.38 3.27
C CYS A 159 -9.63 11.24 4.28
N ASP A 160 -10.85 11.02 4.75
CA ASP A 160 -11.17 9.94 5.70
C ASP A 160 -10.92 8.55 5.10
N LEU A 161 -11.28 8.36 3.82
CA LEU A 161 -11.00 7.16 3.04
C LEU A 161 -9.50 6.92 2.91
N CYS A 162 -8.72 7.96 2.56
CA CYS A 162 -7.27 7.86 2.42
C CYS A 162 -6.60 7.46 3.73
N ILE A 163 -6.96 8.09 4.84
CA ILE A 163 -6.40 7.76 6.16
C ILE A 163 -6.72 6.31 6.54
N GLY A 164 -7.98 5.89 6.41
CA GLY A 164 -8.37 4.53 6.75
C GLY A 164 -7.74 3.49 5.82
N ALA A 165 -7.56 3.79 4.53
CA ALA A 165 -6.88 2.93 3.59
C ALA A 165 -5.37 2.81 3.87
N MET A 166 -4.69 3.89 4.28
CA MET A 166 -3.29 3.83 4.72
C MET A 166 -3.09 2.99 5.99
N LEU A 167 -4.14 2.83 6.79
CA LEU A 167 -4.11 2.14 8.09
C LEU A 167 -4.91 0.82 8.10
N HIS A 168 -5.46 0.37 6.96
CA HIS A 168 -6.37 -0.78 6.92
C HIS A 168 -5.75 -2.03 7.55
N ASP A 169 -4.45 -2.22 7.31
CA ASP A 169 -3.65 -3.35 7.72
C ASP A 169 -2.89 -3.16 9.05
N VAL A 170 -3.16 -2.06 9.77
CA VAL A 170 -2.40 -1.69 10.98
C VAL A 170 -2.42 -2.78 12.05
N GLY A 171 -3.49 -3.57 12.12
CA GLY A 171 -3.59 -4.67 13.09
C GLY A 171 -2.61 -5.82 12.84
N LYS A 172 -1.92 -5.87 11.67
CA LYS A 172 -0.87 -6.86 11.42
C LYS A 172 0.31 -6.74 12.40
N ILE A 173 0.46 -5.60 13.08
CA ILE A 173 1.46 -5.43 14.17
C ILE A 173 1.22 -6.37 15.36
N PHE A 174 0.02 -6.94 15.49
CA PHE A 174 -0.34 -7.90 16.54
C PHE A 174 -0.17 -9.36 16.10
N VAL A 175 0.08 -9.60 14.81
CA VAL A 175 0.32 -10.94 14.27
C VAL A 175 1.79 -11.33 14.49
N PRO A 176 2.08 -12.56 14.97
CA PRO A 176 3.46 -13.04 15.11
C PRO A 176 4.23 -13.02 13.78
N LEU A 177 5.50 -12.60 13.81
CA LEU A 177 6.31 -12.42 12.59
C LEU A 177 6.58 -13.74 11.88
N GLU A 178 6.70 -14.83 12.63
CA GLU A 178 6.85 -16.19 12.13
C GLU A 178 5.63 -16.67 11.33
N ILE A 179 4.44 -16.17 11.66
CA ILE A 179 3.21 -16.44 10.92
C ILE A 179 3.11 -15.49 9.71
N LEU A 180 3.33 -14.20 9.93
CA LEU A 180 3.21 -13.17 8.90
C LEU A 180 4.19 -13.35 7.73
N ASN A 181 5.41 -13.81 8.02
CA ASN A 181 6.48 -14.01 7.04
C ASN A 181 6.69 -15.49 6.65
N LYS A 182 5.72 -16.36 6.97
CA LYS A 182 5.83 -17.79 6.67
C LYS A 182 5.94 -18.01 5.16
N PRO A 183 6.97 -18.73 4.67
CA PRO A 183 7.17 -18.95 3.24
C PRO A 183 6.32 -20.07 2.64
N SER A 184 5.54 -20.76 3.46
CA SER A 184 4.66 -21.87 3.08
C SER A 184 3.20 -21.53 3.36
N THR A 185 2.29 -22.38 2.90
CA THR A 185 0.85 -22.24 3.17
C THR A 185 0.58 -22.19 4.67
N LEU A 186 -0.27 -21.26 5.06
CA LEU A 186 -0.74 -21.13 6.44
C LEU A 186 -1.65 -22.32 6.77
N THR A 187 -1.52 -22.81 7.99
CA THR A 187 -2.48 -23.72 8.60
C THR A 187 -3.78 -22.99 8.91
N GLN A 188 -4.87 -23.73 9.12
CA GLN A 188 -6.16 -23.14 9.50
C GLN A 188 -6.05 -22.25 10.75
N HIS A 189 -5.29 -22.68 11.76
CA HIS A 189 -5.08 -21.93 12.98
C HIS A 189 -4.28 -20.63 12.76
N GLU A 190 -3.20 -20.70 11.97
CA GLU A 190 -2.42 -19.51 11.60
C GLU A 190 -3.25 -18.51 10.78
N TYR A 191 -4.15 -19.02 9.93
CA TYR A 191 -5.07 -18.20 9.17
C TYR A 191 -6.06 -17.46 10.09
N GLU A 192 -6.59 -18.12 11.11
CA GLU A 192 -7.44 -17.49 12.14
C GLU A 192 -6.71 -16.39 12.91
N ILE A 193 -5.44 -16.62 13.27
CA ILE A 193 -4.60 -15.60 13.91
C ILE A 193 -4.44 -14.37 13.00
N ILE A 194 -4.19 -14.58 11.71
CA ILE A 194 -4.09 -13.48 10.75
C ILE A 194 -5.42 -12.74 10.63
N ARG A 195 -6.57 -13.42 10.53
CA ARG A 195 -7.89 -12.77 10.38
C ARG A 195 -8.17 -11.76 11.50
N ASN A 196 -7.68 -12.02 12.71
CA ASN A 196 -7.85 -11.13 13.87
C ASN A 196 -7.19 -9.75 13.71
N HIS A 197 -6.31 -9.55 12.71
CA HIS A 197 -5.73 -8.23 12.47
C HIS A 197 -6.80 -7.15 12.19
N THR A 198 -7.94 -7.52 11.61
CA THR A 198 -9.05 -6.59 11.36
C THR A 198 -9.60 -6.01 12.66
N VAL A 199 -9.95 -6.90 13.60
CA VAL A 199 -10.46 -6.54 14.93
C VAL A 199 -9.40 -5.80 15.74
N CYS A 200 -8.18 -6.33 15.81
CA CYS A 200 -7.10 -5.68 16.53
C CYS A 200 -6.77 -4.29 15.97
N GLY A 201 -6.81 -4.12 14.65
CA GLY A 201 -6.61 -2.83 14.00
C GLY A 201 -7.71 -1.83 14.36
N TYR A 202 -8.97 -2.25 14.32
CA TYR A 202 -10.10 -1.43 14.74
C TYR A 202 -10.01 -0.99 16.20
N ASP A 203 -9.81 -1.94 17.12
CA ASP A 203 -9.72 -1.67 18.55
C ASP A 203 -8.55 -0.76 18.91
N TYR A 204 -7.43 -0.97 18.20
CA TYR A 204 -6.26 -0.14 18.39
C TYR A 204 -6.52 1.30 17.95
N LEU A 205 -7.09 1.50 16.76
CA LEU A 205 -7.45 2.83 16.27
C LEU A 205 -8.61 3.46 17.07
N TYR A 206 -9.43 2.66 17.75
CA TYR A 206 -10.59 3.13 18.51
C TYR A 206 -10.22 4.18 19.57
N ASN A 207 -9.04 4.03 20.17
CA ASN A 207 -8.54 4.90 21.22
C ASN A 207 -7.90 6.20 20.71
N ASP A 208 -7.74 6.35 19.39
CA ASP A 208 -7.17 7.55 18.78
C ASP A 208 -8.27 8.48 18.25
N ASN A 209 -8.49 9.59 18.96
CA ASN A 209 -9.49 10.59 18.59
C ASN A 209 -9.20 11.28 17.25
N ALA A 210 -7.97 11.21 16.73
CA ALA A 210 -7.64 11.78 15.43
C ALA A 210 -8.12 10.90 14.26
N VAL A 211 -8.51 9.63 14.51
CA VAL A 211 -9.05 8.72 13.49
C VAL A 211 -10.57 8.66 13.58
N LYS A 212 -11.25 9.21 12.56
CA LYS A 212 -12.71 9.17 12.51
C LYS A 212 -13.25 7.74 12.44
N SER A 213 -14.48 7.54 12.91
CA SER A 213 -15.15 6.23 12.89
C SER A 213 -15.21 5.62 11.49
N SER A 214 -15.46 6.44 10.46
CA SER A 214 -15.48 6.04 9.05
C SER A 214 -14.16 5.42 8.60
N SER A 215 -13.01 5.98 9.02
CA SER A 215 -11.68 5.44 8.74
C SER A 215 -11.38 4.18 9.55
N ARG A 216 -11.81 4.12 10.82
CA ARG A 216 -11.64 2.94 11.69
C ARG A 216 -12.37 1.71 11.15
N LEU A 217 -13.59 1.91 10.63
CA LEU A 217 -14.39 0.82 10.03
C LEU A 217 -13.70 0.17 8.83
N ILE A 218 -12.78 0.86 8.16
CA ILE A 218 -11.98 0.26 7.08
C ILE A 218 -11.09 -0.85 7.63
N ALA A 219 -10.35 -0.60 8.72
CA ALA A 219 -9.52 -1.62 9.35
C ALA A 219 -10.34 -2.85 9.78
N LEU A 220 -11.57 -2.64 10.26
CA LEU A 220 -12.46 -3.73 10.65
C LEU A 220 -13.02 -4.52 9.45
N GLN A 221 -13.43 -3.83 8.38
CA GLN A 221 -14.34 -4.39 7.38
C GLN A 221 -13.71 -4.57 5.98
N HIS A 222 -12.44 -4.23 5.76
CA HIS A 222 -11.83 -4.31 4.43
C HIS A 222 -11.72 -5.75 3.87
N HIS A 223 -11.95 -6.77 4.70
CA HIS A 223 -12.06 -8.17 4.29
C HIS A 223 -13.50 -8.73 4.35
N GLU A 224 -14.50 -7.88 4.57
CA GLU A 224 -15.90 -8.27 4.42
C GLU A 224 -16.25 -8.40 2.93
N ALA A 225 -17.09 -9.38 2.58
CA ALA A 225 -17.49 -9.66 1.22
C ALA A 225 -19.00 -9.47 1.07
N CYS A 226 -19.45 -8.95 -0.07
CA CYS A 226 -20.86 -8.61 -0.30
C CYS A 226 -21.80 -9.83 -0.31
N ASP A 227 -21.27 -11.04 -0.41
CA ASP A 227 -22.00 -12.30 -0.32
C ASP A 227 -22.00 -12.91 1.10
N GLY A 228 -21.41 -12.21 2.09
CA GLY A 228 -21.32 -12.66 3.48
C GLY A 228 -20.18 -13.66 3.75
N THR A 229 -19.35 -13.99 2.76
CA THR A 229 -18.24 -14.95 2.93
C THR A 229 -16.99 -14.33 3.57
N GLY A 230 -16.99 -13.01 3.74
CA GLY A 230 -15.88 -12.26 4.30
C GLY A 230 -15.77 -12.37 5.82
N TYR A 231 -14.88 -11.56 6.40
CA TYR A 231 -14.59 -11.56 7.82
C TYR A 231 -14.26 -10.13 8.32
N PRO A 232 -14.36 -9.87 9.64
CA PRO A 232 -14.58 -10.80 10.75
C PRO A 232 -16.04 -11.19 11.02
N ASN A 233 -17.03 -10.41 10.55
CA ASN A 233 -18.43 -10.57 10.96
C ASN A 233 -19.32 -11.22 9.89
N GLY A 234 -18.85 -11.40 8.66
CA GLY A 234 -19.64 -12.00 7.57
C GLY A 234 -20.80 -11.10 7.14
N LEU A 235 -20.51 -9.81 6.96
CA LEU A 235 -21.52 -8.77 6.75
C LEU A 235 -22.11 -8.79 5.34
N PHE A 236 -23.38 -8.39 5.22
CA PHE A 236 -24.02 -8.13 3.93
C PHE A 236 -23.94 -6.64 3.55
N PRO A 237 -24.17 -6.26 2.27
CA PRO A 237 -23.86 -4.92 1.75
C PRO A 237 -24.43 -3.72 2.52
N PRO A 238 -25.63 -3.77 3.15
CA PRO A 238 -26.13 -2.65 3.95
C PRO A 238 -25.31 -2.39 5.23
N GLN A 239 -24.59 -3.39 5.72
CA GLN A 239 -23.82 -3.34 6.96
C GLN A 239 -22.34 -2.99 6.74
N ILE A 240 -21.83 -3.19 5.52
CA ILE A 240 -20.46 -2.84 5.15
C ILE A 240 -20.41 -1.35 4.83
N HIS A 241 -19.56 -0.60 5.52
CA HIS A 241 -19.35 0.82 5.28
C HIS A 241 -18.84 1.04 3.85
N LYS A 242 -19.33 2.09 3.17
CA LYS A 242 -18.99 2.35 1.77
C LYS A 242 -17.48 2.47 1.53
N PHE A 243 -16.74 3.08 2.46
CA PHE A 243 -15.28 3.16 2.35
C PHE A 243 -14.61 1.80 2.45
N SER A 244 -15.10 0.91 3.30
CA SER A 244 -14.56 -0.45 3.43
C SER A 244 -14.79 -1.26 2.16
N LYS A 245 -15.93 -1.08 1.45
CA LYS A 245 -16.14 -1.70 0.13
C LYS A 245 -15.13 -1.19 -0.90
N ILE A 246 -14.89 0.12 -0.94
CA ILE A 246 -13.92 0.73 -1.85
C ILE A 246 -12.51 0.17 -1.57
N VAL A 247 -12.11 0.12 -0.30
CA VAL A 247 -10.80 -0.39 0.10
C VAL A 247 -10.66 -1.88 -0.16
N ALA A 248 -11.71 -2.68 0.06
CA ALA A 248 -11.69 -4.11 -0.27
C ALA A 248 -11.41 -4.36 -1.76
N ILE A 249 -12.05 -3.58 -2.65
CA ILE A 249 -11.79 -3.65 -4.10
C ILE A 249 -10.34 -3.26 -4.41
N ALA A 250 -9.87 -2.15 -3.83
CA ALA A 250 -8.50 -1.67 -4.03
C ALA A 250 -7.43 -2.64 -3.50
N ASP A 251 -7.66 -3.25 -2.34
CA ASP A 251 -6.77 -4.24 -1.72
C ASP A 251 -6.68 -5.52 -2.58
N ILE A 252 -7.81 -6.06 -3.01
CA ILE A 252 -7.84 -7.23 -3.91
C ILE A 252 -7.12 -6.93 -5.22
N TYR A 253 -7.39 -5.75 -5.82
CA TYR A 253 -6.72 -5.35 -7.05
C TYR A 253 -5.20 -5.26 -6.85
N ASP A 254 -4.73 -4.52 -5.84
CA ASP A 254 -3.30 -4.40 -5.54
C ASP A 254 -2.67 -5.76 -5.23
N ALA A 255 -3.39 -6.64 -4.52
CA ALA A 255 -2.96 -7.99 -4.21
C ALA A 255 -2.77 -8.86 -5.46
N MET A 256 -3.63 -8.68 -6.47
CA MET A 256 -3.58 -9.40 -7.73
C MET A 256 -2.52 -8.86 -8.68
N THR A 257 -2.32 -7.54 -8.74
CA THR A 257 -1.41 -6.91 -9.70
C THR A 257 0.00 -6.68 -9.18
N SER A 258 0.22 -6.76 -7.86
CA SER A 258 1.55 -6.57 -7.26
C SER A 258 2.37 -7.85 -7.25
N ASP A 259 3.66 -7.70 -7.53
CA ASP A 259 4.65 -8.74 -7.26
C ASP A 259 4.76 -8.97 -5.73
N ARG A 260 4.17 -10.04 -5.22
CA ARG A 260 4.29 -10.47 -3.81
C ARG A 260 5.55 -11.33 -3.63
N PRO A 261 6.15 -11.42 -2.43
CA PRO A 261 7.30 -12.30 -2.17
C PRO A 261 7.11 -13.74 -2.69
N TYR A 262 5.88 -14.27 -2.63
CA TYR A 262 5.54 -15.65 -3.01
C TYR A 262 4.73 -15.81 -4.30
N ARG A 263 4.35 -14.71 -5.00
CA ARG A 263 3.54 -14.78 -6.23
C ARG A 263 3.82 -13.58 -7.14
N PRO A 264 4.15 -13.78 -8.44
CA PRO A 264 4.17 -12.68 -9.40
C PRO A 264 2.74 -12.14 -9.59
N GLY A 265 2.60 -10.82 -9.81
CA GLY A 265 1.30 -10.24 -10.12
C GLY A 265 0.71 -10.86 -11.39
N ILE A 266 -0.62 -11.00 -11.45
CA ILE A 266 -1.32 -11.36 -12.70
C ILE A 266 -1.22 -10.14 -13.61
N GLN A 267 -0.59 -10.31 -14.78
CA GLN A 267 -0.46 -9.31 -15.84
C GLN A 267 -1.25 -9.75 -17.06
#